data_AF-A0AAX1Q1L8-F1
#
_entry.id   AF-A0AAX1Q1L8-F1
#
_cell.length_a   1.000
_cell.length_b   1.000
_cell.length_c   1.000
_cell.angle_alpha   90.00
_cell.angle_beta   90.00
_cell.angle_gamma   90.00
#
_symmetry.space_group_name_H-M   'P 1'
#
loop_
_entity.id
_entity.type
_entity.pdbx_description
1 polymer ?
#
loop_
_entity_poly.entity_id
_entity_poly.type
_entity_poly.pdbx_seq_one_letter_code
_entity_poly.pdbx_strand_id
1 'polypeptide(L)'
;MGKASRTIIFDILFYIAVPWLIWKYGRESLGDYYAMLLSTGPGILYTLYRFGRDKQFNVTGLFILTTMISSTTVDLLSGSAEAMLVNSVYVSAVIGVFFLFTTFTKRPFAMYFFVDGYQLMGYDRQQTLATCLHPSILKGFQICTGIMALRQFATSGVKWYLIGKYGVDGYDKMLVVMRVTGWIFSGVVTVALIIVASKLGNMLPHEEDENEKDEDQNPPPSSDHKLI
;
A
#
# COMPACT_ATOMS: atom_id res chain seq x y z
N MET A 1 -7.99 25.56 -6.83
CA MET A 1 -7.11 24.43 -6.50
C MET A 1 -7.90 23.13 -6.52
N GLY A 2 -7.56 22.21 -7.43
CA GLY A 2 -8.28 20.95 -7.62
C GLY A 2 -8.27 20.05 -6.38
N LYS A 3 -9.18 19.08 -6.32
CA LYS A 3 -9.31 18.13 -5.19
C LYS A 3 -7.98 17.41 -4.90
N ALA A 4 -7.22 17.08 -5.95
CA ALA A 4 -5.91 16.43 -5.86
C ALA A 4 -4.82 17.30 -5.19
N SER A 5 -4.75 18.61 -5.50
CA SER A 5 -3.75 19.49 -4.88
C SER A 5 -3.97 19.66 -3.38
N ARG A 6 -5.23 19.58 -2.92
CA ARG A 6 -5.55 19.66 -1.48
C ARG A 6 -5.04 18.43 -0.73
N THR A 7 -5.22 17.23 -1.28
CA THR A 7 -4.76 15.98 -0.64
C THR A 7 -3.24 15.96 -0.47
N ILE A 8 -2.49 16.36 -1.50
CA ILE A 8 -1.02 16.41 -1.46
C ILE A 8 -0.53 17.36 -0.34
N ILE A 9 -1.18 18.51 -0.17
CA ILE A 9 -0.84 19.47 0.90
C ILE A 9 -1.07 18.85 2.28
N PHE A 10 -2.21 18.18 2.48
CA PHE A 10 -2.49 17.49 3.75
C PHE A 10 -1.50 16.36 4.03
N ASP A 11 -1.11 15.59 3.00
CA ASP A 11 -0.12 14.52 3.17
C ASP A 11 1.24 15.10 3.60
N ILE A 12 1.72 16.17 2.96
CA ILE A 12 2.96 16.85 3.36
C ILE A 12 2.84 17.38 4.80
N LEU A 13 1.71 17.98 5.15
CA LEU A 13 1.48 18.55 6.46
C LEU A 13 1.55 17.49 7.57
N PHE A 14 0.76 16.41 7.45
CA PHE A 14 0.62 15.41 8.50
C PHE A 14 1.79 14.41 8.56
N TYR A 15 2.47 14.16 7.44
CA TYR A 15 3.55 13.17 7.39
C TYR A 15 4.97 13.74 7.43
N ILE A 16 5.13 15.06 7.25
CA ILE A 16 6.45 15.72 7.27
C ILE A 16 6.43 16.94 8.21
N ALA A 17 5.59 17.94 7.93
CA ALA A 17 5.69 19.22 8.62
C ALA A 17 5.35 19.15 10.11
N VAL A 18 4.22 18.51 10.47
CA VAL A 18 3.79 18.36 11.86
C VAL A 18 4.77 17.46 12.65
N PRO A 19 5.18 16.27 12.16
CA PRO A 19 6.21 15.47 12.83
C PRO A 19 7.52 16.23 13.06
N TRP A 20 7.98 16.99 12.06
CA TRP A 20 9.19 17.80 12.19
C TRP A 20 9.05 18.90 13.24
N LEU A 21 7.89 19.54 13.31
CA LEU A 21 7.58 20.56 14.32
C LEU A 21 7.56 19.97 15.73
N ILE A 22 6.91 18.82 15.91
CA ILE A 22 6.86 18.10 17.19
C ILE A 22 8.28 17.72 17.63
N TRP A 23 9.10 17.19 16.72
CA TRP A 23 10.49 16.89 17.03
C TRP A 23 11.27 18.15 17.45
N LYS A 24 11.25 19.21 16.62
CA LYS A 24 12.09 20.40 16.83
C LYS A 24 11.78 21.12 18.14
N TYR A 25 10.50 21.25 18.50
CA TYR A 25 10.09 22.00 19.70
C TYR A 25 9.80 21.10 20.89
N GLY A 26 9.40 19.85 20.67
CA GLY A 26 9.07 18.91 21.74
C GLY A 26 10.29 18.23 22.35
N ARG A 27 11.41 18.13 21.62
CA ARG A 27 12.61 17.42 22.08
C ARG A 27 13.16 17.94 23.40
N GLU A 28 13.27 19.26 23.56
CA GLU A 28 13.86 19.89 24.74
C GLU A 28 13.01 19.65 26.01
N SER A 29 11.68 19.67 25.87
CA SER A 29 10.76 19.53 27.01
C SER A 29 10.37 18.09 27.34
N LEU A 30 10.28 17.22 26.33
CA LEU A 30 9.75 15.85 26.47
C LEU A 30 10.83 14.77 26.42
N GLY A 31 12.04 15.13 25.97
CA GLY A 31 13.09 14.17 25.66
C GLY A 31 12.86 13.43 24.33
N ASP A 32 13.93 12.81 23.84
CA ASP A 32 13.99 12.28 22.47
C ASP A 32 12.93 11.21 22.20
N TYR A 33 12.73 10.30 23.16
CA TYR A 33 11.81 9.17 23.00
C TYR A 33 10.35 9.62 22.83
N TYR A 34 9.85 10.46 23.74
CA TYR A 34 8.47 10.94 23.69
C TYR A 34 8.24 11.92 22.54
N ALA A 35 9.23 12.74 22.18
CA ALA A 35 9.14 13.60 21.01
C ALA A 35 9.03 12.80 19.70
N MET A 36 9.79 11.72 19.55
CA MET A 36 9.67 10.81 18.41
C MET A 36 8.32 10.09 18.39
N LEU A 37 7.87 9.58 19.53
CA LEU A 37 6.59 8.85 19.63
C LEU A 37 5.41 9.76 19.28
N LEU A 38 5.38 10.99 19.79
CA LEU A 38 4.33 11.96 19.43
C LEU A 38 4.39 12.36 17.95
N SER A 39 5.58 12.35 17.35
CA SER A 39 5.75 12.65 15.92
C SER A 39 5.11 11.60 15.00
N THR A 40 4.88 10.37 15.47
CA THR A 40 4.15 9.34 14.69
C THR A 40 2.63 9.49 14.78
N GLY A 41 2.12 10.10 15.86
CA GLY A 41 0.69 10.27 16.16
C GLY A 41 -0.12 10.92 15.03
N PRO A 42 0.30 12.07 14.45
CA PRO A 42 -0.44 12.72 13.36
C PRO A 42 -0.70 11.81 12.17
N GLY A 43 0.29 11.02 11.76
CA GLY A 43 0.17 10.08 10.65
C GLY A 43 -0.79 8.92 10.95
N ILE A 44 -0.74 8.40 12.18
CA ILE A 44 -1.64 7.32 12.63
C ILE A 44 -3.09 7.80 12.65
N LEU A 45 -3.36 8.96 13.26
CA LEU A 45 -4.69 9.55 13.33
C LEU A 45 -5.28 9.80 11.94
N TYR A 46 -4.48 10.35 11.03
CA TYR A 46 -4.90 10.58 9.65
C TYR A 46 -5.23 9.26 8.93
N THR A 47 -4.41 8.22 9.14
CA THR A 47 -4.62 6.89 8.54
C THR A 47 -5.90 6.25 9.07
N LEU A 48 -6.13 6.28 10.39
CA LEU A 48 -7.36 5.76 11.02
C LEU A 48 -8.61 6.49 10.56
N TYR A 49 -8.55 7.83 10.46
CA TYR A 49 -9.66 8.63 9.94
C TYR A 49 -10.04 8.22 8.52
N ARG A 50 -9.03 8.09 7.64
CA ARG A 50 -9.25 7.69 6.24
C ARG A 50 -9.77 6.26 6.15
N PHE A 51 -9.23 5.35 6.95
CA PHE A 51 -9.67 3.96 7.00
C PHE A 51 -11.15 3.84 7.39
N GLY A 52 -11.56 4.54 8.46
CA GLY A 52 -12.95 4.53 8.93
C GLY A 52 -13.93 5.14 7.92
N ARG A 53 -13.51 6.20 7.22
CA ARG A 53 -14.33 6.85 6.18
C ARG A 53 -14.48 5.96 4.94
N ASP A 54 -13.39 5.38 4.46
CA ASP A 54 -13.34 4.63 3.21
C ASP A 54 -13.75 3.15 3.39
N LYS A 55 -14.07 2.73 4.64
CA LYS A 55 -14.54 1.38 5.03
C LYS A 55 -13.74 0.23 4.41
N GLN A 56 -12.41 0.33 4.42
CA GLN A 56 -11.50 -0.62 3.78
C GLN A 56 -11.35 -1.94 4.57
N PHE A 57 -12.45 -2.63 4.89
CA PHE A 57 -12.44 -3.92 5.59
C PHE A 57 -12.09 -5.10 4.68
N ASN A 58 -11.14 -4.91 3.78
CA ASN A 58 -10.62 -5.92 2.86
C ASN A 58 -9.23 -6.40 3.31
N VAL A 59 -8.63 -7.35 2.57
CA VAL A 59 -7.36 -7.98 2.96
C VAL A 59 -6.24 -6.95 3.06
N THR A 60 -6.20 -6.03 2.10
CA THR A 60 -5.30 -4.89 2.03
C THR A 60 -5.42 -4.00 3.26
N GLY A 61 -6.63 -3.59 3.57
CA GLY A 61 -6.90 -2.69 4.68
C GLY A 61 -6.56 -3.33 6.02
N LEU A 62 -6.91 -4.62 6.19
CA LEU A 62 -6.54 -5.37 7.40
C LEU A 62 -5.02 -5.45 7.56
N PHE A 63 -4.29 -5.73 6.48
CA PHE A 63 -2.82 -5.75 6.52
C PHE A 63 -2.22 -4.40 6.90
N ILE A 64 -2.73 -3.30 6.34
CA ILE A 64 -2.30 -1.93 6.70
C ILE A 64 -2.55 -1.67 8.20
N LEU A 65 -3.74 -2.01 8.70
CA LEU A 65 -4.07 -1.85 10.12
C LEU A 65 -3.18 -2.70 11.02
N THR A 66 -3.01 -3.98 10.71
CA THR A 66 -2.19 -4.89 11.51
C THR A 66 -0.75 -4.39 11.56
N THR A 67 -0.15 -4.05 10.43
CA THR A 67 1.24 -3.56 10.40
C THR A 67 1.39 -2.21 11.12
N MET A 68 0.41 -1.32 11.01
CA MET A 68 0.41 -0.05 11.74
C MET A 68 0.30 -0.25 13.25
N ILE A 69 -0.62 -1.10 13.72
CA ILE A 69 -0.79 -1.42 15.14
C ILE A 69 0.47 -2.11 15.67
N SER A 70 1.00 -3.11 14.97
CA SER A 70 2.24 -3.79 15.38
C SER A 70 3.41 -2.82 15.48
N SER A 71 3.59 -1.94 14.49
CA SER A 71 4.67 -0.94 14.51
C SER A 71 4.51 0.03 15.69
N THR A 72 3.29 0.53 15.91
CA THR A 72 2.98 1.46 17.00
C THR A 72 3.21 0.82 18.37
N THR A 73 2.79 -0.44 18.54
CA THR A 73 3.03 -1.21 19.76
C THR A 73 4.51 -1.40 20.01
N VAL A 74 5.29 -1.76 18.98
CA VAL A 74 6.74 -1.90 19.10
C VAL A 74 7.39 -0.56 19.49
N ASP A 75 6.95 0.54 18.87
CA ASP A 75 7.43 1.88 19.20
C ASP A 75 7.13 2.24 20.67
N LEU A 76 5.91 1.99 21.14
CA LEU A 76 5.47 2.21 22.53
C LEU A 76 6.26 1.38 23.56
N LEU A 77 6.63 0.15 23.19
CA LEU A 77 7.36 -0.78 24.05
C LEU A 77 8.88 -0.62 23.96
N SER A 78 9.39 0.28 23.11
CA SER A 78 10.82 0.41 22.87
C SER A 78 11.58 1.00 24.06
N GLY A 79 10.94 1.83 24.89
CA GLY A 79 11.52 2.36 26.14
C GLY A 79 12.63 3.39 25.97
N SER A 80 13.24 3.52 24.79
CA SER A 80 14.21 4.56 24.44
C SER A 80 14.13 4.93 22.96
N ALA A 81 14.62 6.13 22.61
CA ALA A 81 14.67 6.61 21.23
C ALA A 81 15.52 5.73 20.32
N GLU A 82 16.68 5.28 20.80
CA GLU A 82 17.59 4.38 20.08
C GLU A 82 16.93 3.04 19.79
N ALA A 83 16.28 2.44 20.80
CA ALA A 83 15.56 1.19 20.64
C ALA A 83 14.42 1.35 19.64
N MET A 84 13.66 2.45 19.68
CA MET A 84 12.58 2.73 18.73
C MET A 84 13.11 2.81 17.29
N LEU A 85 14.24 3.48 17.07
CA LEU A 85 14.88 3.53 15.76
C LEU A 85 15.29 2.14 15.26
N VAL A 86 16.00 1.37 16.09
CA VAL A 86 16.48 0.03 15.72
C VAL A 86 15.32 -0.95 15.52
N ASN A 87 14.33 -0.95 16.42
CA ASN A 87 13.17 -1.83 16.34
C ASN A 87 12.37 -1.60 15.06
N SER A 88 12.20 -0.34 14.65
CA SER A 88 11.52 -0.05 13.40
C SER A 88 12.26 -0.58 12.15
N VAL A 89 13.60 -0.72 12.20
CA VAL A 89 14.37 -1.39 11.13
C VAL A 89 14.01 -2.87 11.06
N TYR A 90 13.92 -3.55 12.21
CA TYR A 90 13.55 -4.95 12.31
C TYR A 90 12.10 -5.18 11.87
N VAL A 91 11.15 -4.33 12.29
CA VAL A 91 9.75 -4.41 11.85
C VAL A 91 9.67 -4.32 10.33
N SER A 92 10.33 -3.34 9.71
CA SER A 92 10.39 -3.25 8.25
C SER A 92 11.03 -4.49 7.61
N ALA A 93 12.10 -5.03 8.18
CA ALA A 93 12.75 -6.23 7.66
C ALA A 93 11.82 -7.47 7.74
N VAL A 94 11.08 -7.64 8.85
CA VAL A 94 10.09 -8.71 9.02
C VAL A 94 8.97 -8.61 7.99
N ILE A 95 8.46 -7.38 7.74
CA ILE A 95 7.47 -7.15 6.68
C ILE A 95 8.08 -7.47 5.29
N GLY A 96 9.36 -7.15 5.08
CA GLY A 96 10.11 -7.53 3.88
C GLY A 96 10.19 -9.05 3.69
N VAL A 97 10.48 -9.80 4.75
CA VAL A 97 10.49 -11.27 4.75
C VAL A 97 9.09 -11.81 4.44
N PHE A 98 8.03 -11.23 4.99
CA PHE A 98 6.65 -11.61 4.66
C PHE A 98 6.35 -11.44 3.16
N PHE A 99 6.71 -10.30 2.57
CA PHE A 99 6.54 -10.09 1.13
C PHE A 99 7.43 -11.04 0.29
N LEU A 100 8.66 -11.26 0.73
CA LEU A 100 9.57 -12.18 0.06
C LEU A 100 9.02 -13.61 0.05
N PHE A 101 8.50 -14.08 1.19
CA PHE A 101 7.87 -15.38 1.31
C PHE A 101 6.66 -15.50 0.38
N THR A 102 5.74 -14.53 0.43
CA THR A 102 4.54 -14.55 -0.41
C THR A 102 4.86 -14.49 -1.90
N THR A 103 5.97 -13.87 -2.30
CA THR A 103 6.45 -13.83 -3.70
C THR A 103 6.63 -15.24 -4.29
N PHE A 104 7.11 -16.19 -3.50
CA PHE A 104 7.33 -17.57 -3.96
C PHE A 104 6.08 -18.45 -3.88
N THR A 105 4.96 -17.92 -3.39
CA THR A 105 3.70 -18.66 -3.33
C THR A 105 2.89 -18.49 -4.62
N LYS A 106 1.86 -19.32 -4.79
CA LYS A 106 0.85 -19.16 -5.85
C LYS A 106 -0.14 -18.01 -5.58
N ARG A 107 -0.01 -17.32 -4.45
CA ARG A 107 -0.88 -16.21 -4.02
C ARG A 107 -0.02 -15.04 -3.52
N PRO A 108 0.77 -14.41 -4.40
CA PRO A 108 1.62 -13.28 -4.05
C PRO A 108 0.79 -12.12 -3.48
N PHE A 109 1.28 -11.46 -2.43
CA PHE A 109 0.44 -10.50 -1.68
C PHE A 109 -0.03 -9.31 -2.53
N ALA A 110 0.76 -8.85 -3.50
CA ALA A 110 0.37 -7.79 -4.44
C ALA A 110 -0.93 -8.10 -5.21
N MET A 111 -1.28 -9.37 -5.36
CA MET A 111 -2.55 -9.80 -5.95
C MET A 111 -3.76 -9.31 -5.14
N TYR A 112 -3.69 -9.37 -3.80
CA TYR A 112 -4.81 -8.96 -2.95
C TYR A 112 -5.04 -7.45 -3.00
N PHE A 113 -3.96 -6.65 -3.07
CA PHE A 113 -4.06 -5.20 -3.33
C PHE A 113 -4.85 -4.91 -4.61
N PHE A 114 -4.63 -5.73 -5.63
CA PHE A 114 -5.27 -5.58 -6.92
C PHE A 114 -6.76 -5.96 -6.90
N VAL A 115 -7.07 -7.15 -6.37
CA VAL A 115 -8.45 -7.63 -6.21
C VAL A 115 -9.27 -6.65 -5.37
N ASP A 116 -8.71 -6.17 -4.26
CA ASP A 116 -9.37 -5.20 -3.38
C ASP A 116 -9.59 -3.85 -4.08
N GLY A 117 -8.64 -3.41 -4.92
CA GLY A 117 -8.77 -2.19 -5.71
C GLY A 117 -9.86 -2.27 -6.79
N TYR A 118 -9.94 -3.39 -7.52
CA TYR A 118 -10.96 -3.61 -8.55
C TYR A 118 -12.36 -3.79 -7.95
N GLN A 119 -12.45 -4.39 -6.76
CA GLN A 119 -13.70 -4.46 -6.02
C GLN A 119 -14.26 -3.06 -5.69
N LEU A 120 -13.39 -2.08 -5.41
CA LEU A 120 -13.82 -0.68 -5.22
C LEU A 120 -14.29 -0.02 -6.52
N MET A 121 -13.91 -0.55 -7.68
CA MET A 121 -14.38 -0.11 -9.00
C MET A 121 -15.66 -0.82 -9.46
N GLY A 122 -16.19 -1.76 -8.67
CA GLY A 122 -17.45 -2.47 -8.95
C GLY A 122 -17.29 -3.87 -9.57
N TYR A 123 -16.06 -4.34 -9.83
CA TYR A 123 -15.83 -5.68 -10.36
C TYR A 123 -16.11 -6.78 -9.34
N ASP A 124 -16.60 -7.93 -9.80
CA ASP A 124 -16.78 -9.11 -8.95
C ASP A 124 -15.44 -9.64 -8.42
N ARG A 125 -15.42 -9.97 -7.13
CA ARG A 125 -14.22 -10.41 -6.42
C ARG A 125 -13.75 -11.78 -6.88
N GLN A 126 -14.67 -12.74 -7.08
CA GLN A 126 -14.31 -14.11 -7.40
C GLN A 126 -13.75 -14.20 -8.82
N GLN A 127 -14.40 -13.53 -9.77
CA GLN A 127 -13.95 -13.42 -11.15
C GLN A 127 -12.57 -12.76 -11.23
N THR A 128 -12.39 -11.60 -10.58
CA THR A 128 -11.10 -10.89 -10.56
C THR A 128 -9.98 -11.77 -9.99
N LEU A 129 -10.27 -12.49 -8.90
CA LEU A 129 -9.30 -13.39 -8.27
C LEU A 129 -8.94 -14.57 -9.18
N ALA A 130 -9.91 -15.17 -9.87
CA ALA A 130 -9.68 -16.26 -10.80
C ALA A 130 -8.76 -15.81 -11.95
N THR A 131 -9.01 -14.63 -12.53
CA THR A 131 -8.17 -14.07 -13.60
C THR A 131 -6.77 -13.75 -13.10
N CYS A 132 -6.63 -13.24 -11.87
CA CYS A 132 -5.32 -12.96 -11.28
C CYS A 132 -4.45 -14.21 -11.03
N LEU A 133 -5.07 -15.38 -10.82
CA LEU A 133 -4.37 -16.65 -10.67
C LEU A 133 -3.89 -17.24 -12.00
N HIS A 134 -4.32 -16.68 -13.14
CA HIS A 134 -3.89 -17.15 -14.44
C HIS A 134 -2.36 -17.04 -14.60
N PRO A 135 -1.64 -18.09 -15.05
CA PRO A 135 -0.18 -18.12 -15.07
C PRO A 135 0.49 -16.96 -15.83
N SER A 136 -0.19 -16.41 -16.84
CA SER A 136 0.31 -15.28 -17.64
C SER A 136 0.41 -13.98 -16.84
N ILE A 137 -0.45 -13.78 -15.81
CA ILE A 137 -0.49 -12.56 -14.99
C ILE A 137 0.13 -12.81 -13.61
N LEU A 138 0.01 -14.03 -13.09
CA LEU A 138 0.54 -14.39 -11.78
C LEU A 138 2.02 -14.01 -11.59
N LYS A 139 2.86 -14.21 -12.61
CA LYS A 139 4.27 -13.79 -12.58
C LYS A 139 4.43 -12.29 -12.38
N GLY A 140 3.54 -11.48 -12.96
CA GLY A 140 3.50 -10.03 -12.75
C GLY A 140 3.25 -9.68 -11.29
N PHE A 141 2.28 -10.35 -10.63
CA PHE A 141 2.04 -10.14 -9.20
C PHE A 141 3.20 -10.63 -8.32
N GLN A 142 3.88 -11.71 -8.69
CA GLN A 142 5.10 -12.15 -8.00
C GLN A 142 6.21 -11.09 -8.11
N ILE A 143 6.43 -10.51 -9.31
CA ILE A 143 7.38 -9.41 -9.50
C ILE A 143 6.98 -8.20 -8.65
N CYS A 144 5.71 -7.77 -8.67
CA CYS A 144 5.23 -6.66 -7.84
C CYS A 144 5.47 -6.92 -6.35
N THR A 145 5.20 -8.13 -5.88
CA THR A 145 5.42 -8.51 -4.47
C THR A 145 6.92 -8.55 -4.14
N GLY A 146 7.76 -9.01 -5.07
CA GLY A 146 9.21 -8.99 -4.94
C GLY A 146 9.76 -7.56 -4.85
N ILE A 147 9.22 -6.63 -5.64
CA ILE A 147 9.55 -5.19 -5.53
C ILE A 147 9.14 -4.64 -4.16
N MET A 148 7.96 -5.03 -3.64
CA MET A 148 7.55 -4.64 -2.28
C MET A 148 8.50 -5.20 -1.22
N ALA A 149 8.96 -6.45 -1.35
CA ALA A 149 9.97 -7.02 -0.45
C ALA A 149 11.29 -6.25 -0.51
N LEU A 150 11.80 -6.00 -1.72
CA LEU A 150 13.02 -5.23 -1.95
C LEU A 150 12.92 -3.82 -1.36
N ARG A 151 11.78 -3.15 -1.53
CA ARG A 151 11.50 -1.84 -0.92
C ARG A 151 11.69 -1.89 0.60
N GLN A 152 11.18 -2.92 1.27
CA GLN A 152 11.29 -3.03 2.72
C GLN A 152 12.74 -3.24 3.17
N PHE A 153 13.48 -4.13 2.51
CA PHE A 153 14.90 -4.33 2.81
C PHE A 153 15.75 -3.08 2.52
N ALA A 154 15.49 -2.40 1.41
CA ALA A 154 16.15 -1.14 1.08
C ALA A 154 15.86 -0.06 2.13
N THR A 155 14.60 0.07 2.55
CA THR A 155 14.19 1.02 3.60
C THR A 155 14.88 0.71 4.93
N SER A 156 14.88 -0.56 5.35
CA SER A 156 15.61 -1.02 6.54
C SER A 156 17.10 -0.74 6.44
N GLY A 157 17.74 -1.03 5.30
CA GLY A 157 19.16 -0.81 5.09
C GLY A 157 19.56 0.66 5.12
N VAL A 158 18.80 1.53 4.44
CA VAL A 158 19.02 2.98 4.48
C VAL A 158 18.82 3.50 5.90
N LYS A 159 17.77 3.06 6.60
CA LYS A 159 17.50 3.48 7.97
C LYS A 159 18.59 3.03 8.93
N TRP A 160 19.03 1.78 8.86
CA TRP A 160 20.14 1.25 9.64
C TRP A 160 21.42 2.08 9.46
N TYR A 161 21.77 2.39 8.20
CA TYR A 161 22.92 3.24 7.88
C TYR A 161 22.78 4.64 8.49
N LEU A 162 21.61 5.26 8.38
CA LEU A 162 21.37 6.60 8.96
C LEU A 162 21.47 6.59 10.49
N ILE A 163 20.96 5.55 11.15
CA ILE A 163 21.07 5.37 12.61
C ILE A 163 22.54 5.27 13.01
N GLY A 164 23.33 4.43 12.32
CA GLY A 164 24.76 4.32 12.60
C GLY A 164 25.55 5.61 12.37
N LYS A 165 25.11 6.45 11.42
CA LYS A 165 25.80 7.70 11.07
C LYS A 165 25.41 8.90 11.95
N TYR A 166 24.13 9.02 12.29
CA TYR A 166 23.59 10.23 12.93
C TYR A 166 22.94 9.98 14.30
N GLY A 167 22.77 8.71 14.71
CA GLY A 167 22.08 8.37 15.95
C GLY A 167 20.68 8.98 16.04
N VAL A 168 20.25 9.24 17.26
CA VAL A 168 18.96 9.87 17.54
C VAL A 168 18.91 11.34 17.09
N ASP A 169 20.05 12.03 17.13
CA ASP A 169 20.16 13.44 16.74
C ASP A 169 19.76 13.70 15.28
N GLY A 170 19.95 12.72 14.40
CA GLY A 170 19.60 12.82 12.98
C GLY A 170 18.15 12.49 12.64
N TYR A 171 17.25 12.38 13.62
CA TYR A 171 15.87 11.96 13.38
C TYR A 171 15.13 12.84 12.36
N ASP A 172 15.38 14.15 12.36
CA ASP A 172 14.81 15.10 11.40
C ASP A 172 15.19 14.76 9.95
N LYS A 173 16.47 14.45 9.70
CA LYS A 173 16.99 14.01 8.40
C LYS A 173 16.39 12.66 8.03
N MET A 174 16.26 11.75 8.99
CA MET A 174 15.64 10.44 8.76
C MET A 174 14.18 10.59 8.33
N LEU A 175 13.40 11.47 8.96
CA LEU A 175 12.02 11.73 8.55
C LEU A 175 11.93 12.09 7.06
N VAL A 176 12.77 13.03 6.61
CA VAL A 176 12.77 13.47 5.20
C VAL A 176 13.24 12.36 4.26
N VAL A 177 14.38 11.73 4.56
CA VAL A 177 14.96 10.69 3.69
C VAL A 177 14.05 9.47 3.57
N MET A 178 13.39 9.06 4.65
CA MET A 178 12.43 7.94 4.62
C MET A 178 11.20 8.26 3.77
N ARG A 179 10.72 9.51 3.77
CA ARG A 179 9.58 9.92 2.94
C ARG A 179 9.94 9.94 1.46
N VAL A 180 11.08 10.52 1.11
CA VAL A 180 11.59 10.53 -0.28
C VAL A 180 11.81 9.11 -0.78
N THR A 181 12.48 8.27 0.01
CA THR A 181 12.65 6.84 -0.29
C THR A 181 11.29 6.16 -0.53
N GLY A 182 10.31 6.43 0.33
CA GLY A 182 8.95 5.91 0.21
C GLY A 182 8.24 6.31 -1.08
N TRP A 183 8.41 7.56 -1.55
CA TRP A 183 7.84 8.05 -2.80
C TRP A 183 8.51 7.45 -4.03
N ILE A 184 9.84 7.32 -4.04
CA ILE A 184 10.57 6.65 -5.12
C ILE A 184 10.03 5.24 -5.33
N PHE A 185 9.96 4.44 -4.26
CA PHE A 185 9.41 3.10 -4.35
C PHE A 185 7.92 3.07 -4.64
N SER A 186 7.15 4.08 -4.21
CA SER A 186 5.73 4.18 -4.58
C SER A 186 5.59 4.33 -6.10
N GLY A 187 6.40 5.20 -6.72
CA GLY A 187 6.40 5.36 -8.18
C GLY A 187 6.74 4.06 -8.89
N VAL A 188 7.79 3.35 -8.44
CA VAL A 188 8.18 2.05 -9.02
C VAL A 188 7.06 1.00 -8.91
N VAL A 189 6.45 0.85 -7.72
CA VAL A 189 5.35 -0.09 -7.50
C VAL A 189 4.13 0.29 -8.34
N THR A 190 3.78 1.57 -8.42
CA THR A 190 2.66 2.05 -9.25
C THR A 190 2.89 1.73 -10.72
N VAL A 191 4.08 1.97 -11.26
CA VAL A 191 4.40 1.62 -12.67
C VAL A 191 4.28 0.11 -12.88
N ALA A 192 4.84 -0.71 -11.99
CA ALA A 192 4.72 -2.16 -12.08
C ALA A 192 3.26 -2.63 -12.03
N LEU A 193 2.44 -2.04 -11.15
CA LEU A 193 1.01 -2.33 -11.06
C LEU A 193 0.24 -1.90 -12.31
N ILE A 194 0.56 -0.77 -12.93
CA ILE A 194 -0.09 -0.34 -14.18
C ILE A 194 0.17 -1.35 -15.30
N ILE A 195 1.40 -1.86 -15.43
CA ILE A 195 1.74 -2.89 -16.43
C ILE A 195 0.94 -4.18 -16.21
N VAL A 196 0.76 -4.58 -14.95
CA VAL A 196 -0.07 -5.75 -14.59
C VAL A 196 -1.55 -5.46 -14.84
N ALA A 197 -2.03 -4.26 -14.52
CA ALA A 197 -3.41 -3.85 -14.72
C ALA A 197 -3.82 -3.82 -16.19
N SER A 198 -2.98 -3.26 -17.06
CA SER A 198 -3.24 -3.24 -18.50
C SER A 198 -3.33 -4.65 -19.07
N LYS A 199 -2.54 -5.59 -18.56
CA LYS A 199 -2.59 -7.00 -18.99
C LYS A 199 -3.83 -7.73 -18.47
N LEU A 200 -4.29 -7.38 -17.27
CA LEU A 200 -5.50 -7.96 -16.69
C LEU A 200 -6.78 -7.43 -17.35
N GLY A 201 -6.84 -6.12 -17.64
CA GLY A 201 -8.00 -5.51 -18.30
C GLY A 201 -8.36 -6.22 -19.60
N ASN A 202 -7.36 -6.57 -20.41
CA ASN A 202 -7.54 -7.33 -21.65
C ASN A 202 -8.04 -8.78 -21.45
N MET A 203 -8.11 -9.29 -20.22
CA MET A 203 -8.56 -10.66 -19.89
C MET A 203 -9.84 -10.69 -19.06
N LEU A 204 -10.30 -9.54 -18.58
CA LEU A 204 -11.60 -9.43 -17.91
C LEU A 204 -12.65 -9.21 -19.00
N PRO A 205 -13.80 -9.92 -18.94
CA PRO A 205 -14.88 -9.66 -19.87
C PRO A 205 -15.33 -8.20 -19.72
N HIS A 206 -15.44 -7.50 -20.84
CA HIS A 206 -16.10 -6.21 -20.87
C HIS A 206 -17.62 -6.46 -20.91
N GLU A 207 -18.43 -5.57 -20.32
CA GLU A 207 -19.91 -5.71 -20.37
C GLU A 207 -20.46 -5.84 -21.80
N GLU A 208 -19.69 -5.40 -22.81
CA GLU A 208 -19.98 -5.59 -24.24
C GLU A 208 -19.90 -7.07 -24.69
N ASP A 209 -19.01 -7.87 -24.10
CA ASP A 209 -18.81 -9.30 -24.45
C ASP A 209 -19.93 -10.22 -23.90
N GLU A 210 -20.65 -9.78 -22.85
CA GLU A 210 -21.82 -10.50 -22.32
C GLU A 210 -23.07 -10.21 -23.16
N ASN A 211 -23.24 -8.96 -23.62
CA ASN A 211 -24.38 -8.57 -24.47
C ASN A 211 -24.31 -9.20 -25.88
N GLU A 212 -23.14 -9.32 -26.50
CA GLU A 212 -23.00 -10.01 -27.80
C GLU A 212 -23.28 -11.53 -27.71
N LYS A 213 -22.94 -12.17 -26.59
CA LYS A 213 -23.22 -13.60 -26.38
C LYS A 213 -24.70 -13.91 -26.16
N ASP A 214 -25.43 -12.97 -25.56
CA ASP A 214 -26.88 -13.07 -25.38
C ASP A 214 -27.64 -12.76 -26.68
N GLU A 215 -27.10 -11.89 -27.55
CA GLU A 215 -27.66 -11.65 -28.90
C GLU A 215 -27.42 -12.84 -29.86
N ASP A 216 -26.24 -13.45 -29.86
CA ASP A 216 -25.91 -14.58 -30.76
C ASP A 216 -26.61 -15.90 -30.34
N GLN A 217 -27.09 -15.99 -29.10
CA GLN A 217 -27.88 -17.14 -28.60
C GLN A 217 -29.39 -17.01 -28.88
N ASN A 218 -29.87 -15.86 -29.34
CA ASN A 218 -31.29 -15.64 -29.65
C ASN A 218 -31.48 -15.57 -31.18
N PRO A 219 -31.88 -16.66 -31.85
CA PRO A 219 -32.07 -16.63 -33.29
C PRO A 219 -33.14 -15.57 -33.65
N PRO A 220 -32.98 -14.84 -34.77
CA PRO A 220 -33.93 -13.82 -35.16
C PRO A 220 -35.33 -14.44 -35.27
N PRO A 221 -36.39 -13.72 -34.84
CA PRO A 221 -37.74 -14.25 -34.87
C PRO A 221 -38.09 -14.71 -36.29
N SER A 222 -38.43 -15.98 -36.41
CA SER A 222 -38.88 -16.65 -37.64
C SER A 222 -39.90 -15.77 -38.37
N SER A 223 -39.54 -15.30 -39.56
CA SER A 223 -40.36 -14.44 -40.42
C SER A 223 -41.48 -15.21 -41.13
N ASP A 224 -42.20 -16.06 -40.40
CA ASP A 224 -43.36 -16.81 -40.91
C ASP A 224 -44.63 -16.35 -40.20
N HIS A 225 -45.14 -15.20 -40.62
CA HIS A 225 -46.58 -14.95 -40.73
C HIS A 225 -46.84 -13.76 -41.66
N LYS A 226 -46.80 -14.06 -42.96
CA LYS A 226 -47.65 -13.41 -43.96
C LYS A 226 -48.65 -14.45 -44.46
N LEU A 227 -49.88 -13.99 -44.69
CA LEU A 227 -51.09 -14.72 -45.10
C LEU A 227 -51.81 -15.28 -43.86
N ILE A 228 -53.02 -14.85 -43.49
CA ILE A 228 -54.21 -14.49 -44.27
C ILE A 228 -54.96 -13.33 -43.57
#